data_AF-A0A519R3D1-F1
#
_entry.id   AF-A0A519R3D1-F1
#
_cell.length_a   1.000
_cell.length_b   1.000
_cell.length_c   1.000
_cell.angle_alpha   90.00
_cell.angle_beta   90.00
_cell.angle_gamma   90.00
#
_symmetry.space_group_name_H-M   'P 1'
#
loop_
_entity.id
_entity.type
_entity.pdbx_description
1 polymer ?
#
loop_
_entity_poly.entity_id
_entity_poly.type
_entity_poly.pdbx_seq_one_letter_code
_entity_poly.pdbx_strand_id
1 'polypeptide(L)'
;MKLEYLHDMTDGGKYKPVTSENLIRLFDFDQTQTTDLTSVIYHSVLIDKQQLDLSSLAFIELVNCKLVLQLSSNDNGILKTDEPNQFTCELTEETFKAAIELMKAVDSGYNWLCDTSEDNIDFLYSPGGTW
;
A
#
# COMPACT_ATOMS: atom_id res chain seq x y z
N MET A 1 -10.86 -4.39 5.11
CA MET A 1 -9.51 -4.12 4.59
C MET A 1 -8.62 -3.64 5.71
N LYS A 2 -7.63 -4.44 6.08
CA LYS A 2 -6.66 -4.15 7.12
C LYS A 2 -5.41 -3.51 6.55
N LEU A 3 -4.86 -2.53 7.24
CA LEU A 3 -3.58 -1.87 6.94
C LEU A 3 -2.57 -2.22 8.04
N GLU A 4 -1.44 -2.82 7.63
CA GLU A 4 -0.42 -3.30 8.57
C GLU A 4 0.98 -3.08 8.03
N TYR A 5 1.88 -2.70 8.93
CA TYR A 5 3.33 -2.69 8.75
C TYR A 5 3.96 -3.92 9.40
N LEU A 6 4.81 -4.62 8.66
CA LEU A 6 5.60 -5.74 9.14
C LEU A 6 7.08 -5.40 9.03
N HIS A 7 7.82 -5.66 10.11
CA HIS A 7 9.28 -5.46 10.22
C HIS A 7 10.03 -6.80 10.25
N ASP A 8 9.47 -7.81 9.58
CA ASP A 8 10.09 -9.10 9.29
C ASP A 8 9.24 -9.84 8.25
N MET A 9 9.56 -9.65 6.97
CA MET A 9 8.87 -10.32 5.87
C MET A 9 9.19 -11.82 5.76
N THR A 10 10.12 -12.34 6.57
CA THR A 10 10.38 -13.77 6.61
C THR A 10 9.32 -14.52 7.42
N ASP A 11 8.44 -13.83 8.16
CA ASP A 11 7.49 -14.43 9.11
C ASP A 11 8.21 -15.43 10.04
N GLY A 12 9.28 -14.96 10.70
CA GLY A 12 10.13 -15.80 11.55
C GLY A 12 10.91 -16.89 10.80
N GLY A 13 11.29 -16.63 9.54
CA GLY A 13 12.05 -17.55 8.69
C GLY A 13 11.22 -18.56 7.88
N LYS A 14 9.90 -18.43 7.87
CA LYS A 14 8.97 -19.21 7.05
C LYS A 14 9.12 -18.93 5.55
N TYR A 15 9.47 -17.69 5.17
CA TYR A 15 9.69 -17.27 3.78
C TYR A 15 11.19 -16.96 3.54
N LYS A 16 11.77 -17.42 2.40
CA LYS A 16 13.20 -17.25 2.03
C LYS A 16 13.38 -17.00 0.52
N PRO A 17 14.36 -16.18 0.07
CA PRO A 17 14.80 -14.90 0.62
C PRO A 17 13.86 -13.77 0.13
N VAL A 18 13.47 -12.89 1.04
CA VAL A 18 12.72 -11.66 0.73
C VAL A 18 13.71 -10.53 0.44
N THR A 19 13.44 -9.74 -0.59
CA THR A 19 14.30 -8.64 -1.05
C THR A 19 14.24 -7.43 -0.12
N SER A 20 13.14 -7.27 0.61
CA SER A 20 12.96 -6.25 1.63
C SER A 20 12.71 -6.87 3.02
N GLU A 21 13.13 -6.17 4.06
CA GLU A 21 12.85 -6.55 5.46
C GLU A 21 11.52 -5.98 5.95
N ASN A 22 10.97 -4.99 5.23
CA ASN A 22 9.82 -4.21 5.65
C ASN A 22 8.70 -4.25 4.61
N LEU A 23 7.47 -4.34 5.11
CA LEU A 23 6.29 -4.39 4.27
C LEU A 23 5.18 -3.56 4.86
N ILE A 24 4.51 -2.74 4.04
CA ILE A 24 3.16 -2.29 4.33
C ILE A 24 2.21 -3.05 3.43
N ARG A 25 1.17 -3.65 4.02
CA ARG A 25 0.17 -4.41 3.27
C ARG A 25 -1.24 -3.92 3.53
N LEU A 26 -2.04 -3.97 2.48
CA LEU A 26 -3.50 -4.01 2.56
C LEU A 26 -3.94 -5.47 2.39
N PHE A 27 -4.75 -5.97 3.31
CA PHE A 27 -5.23 -7.36 3.30
C PHE A 27 -6.62 -7.53 3.93
N ASP A 28 -7.17 -8.75 3.93
CA ASP A 28 -8.47 -9.07 4.56
C ASP A 28 -9.58 -8.14 4.05
N PHE A 29 -9.81 -8.23 2.74
CA PHE A 29 -10.78 -7.41 2.03
C PHE A 29 -11.51 -8.20 0.95
N ASP A 30 -12.65 -7.66 0.53
CA ASP A 30 -13.43 -8.16 -0.58
C ASP A 30 -13.34 -7.23 -1.81
N GLN A 31 -13.98 -7.64 -2.91
CA GLN A 31 -13.99 -6.89 -4.16
C GLN A 31 -14.74 -5.55 -4.06
N THR A 32 -15.67 -5.42 -3.12
CA THR A 32 -16.37 -4.15 -2.86
C THR A 32 -15.38 -3.14 -2.30
N GLN A 33 -14.60 -3.52 -1.31
CA GLN A 33 -13.56 -2.68 -0.72
C GLN A 33 -12.44 -2.33 -1.74
N THR A 34 -12.08 -3.25 -2.64
CA THR A 34 -11.18 -2.94 -3.77
C THR A 34 -11.77 -1.87 -4.69
N THR A 35 -13.06 -1.97 -5.02
CA THR A 35 -13.75 -0.99 -5.87
C THR A 35 -13.78 0.38 -5.21
N ASP A 36 -14.13 0.43 -3.93
CA ASP A 36 -14.19 1.67 -3.15
C ASP A 36 -12.80 2.32 -3.03
N LEU A 37 -11.76 1.54 -2.68
CA LEU A 37 -10.40 2.04 -2.56
C LEU A 37 -9.89 2.62 -3.88
N THR A 38 -9.99 1.86 -4.98
CA THR A 38 -9.49 2.30 -6.29
C THR A 38 -10.21 3.54 -6.80
N SER A 39 -11.52 3.66 -6.55
CA SER A 39 -12.30 4.87 -6.86
C SER A 39 -11.81 6.07 -6.07
N VAL A 40 -11.64 5.93 -4.75
CA VAL A 40 -11.19 7.04 -3.89
C VAL A 40 -9.76 7.47 -4.20
N ILE A 41 -8.84 6.54 -4.49
CA ILE A 41 -7.48 6.87 -4.95
C ILE A 41 -7.56 7.65 -6.26
N TYR A 42 -8.32 7.15 -7.24
CA TYR A 42 -8.44 7.81 -8.53
C TYR A 42 -8.96 9.24 -8.40
N HIS A 43 -10.05 9.44 -7.67
CA HIS A 43 -10.62 10.77 -7.50
C HIS A 43 -9.72 11.69 -6.67
N SER A 44 -9.30 11.27 -5.48
CA SER A 44 -8.57 12.15 -4.55
C SER A 44 -7.15 12.44 -5.03
N VAL A 45 -6.39 11.40 -5.38
CA VAL A 45 -4.97 11.52 -5.73
C VAL A 45 -4.79 11.92 -7.18
N LEU A 46 -5.54 11.31 -8.12
CA LEU A 46 -5.29 11.53 -9.56
C LEU A 46 -6.09 12.67 -10.16
N ILE A 47 -7.33 12.90 -9.75
CA ILE A 47 -8.16 14.00 -10.28
C ILE A 47 -7.97 15.27 -9.45
N ASP A 48 -8.19 15.18 -8.14
CA ASP A 48 -8.18 16.35 -7.25
C ASP A 48 -6.75 16.76 -6.84
N LYS A 49 -5.77 15.89 -7.12
CA LYS A 49 -4.34 16.10 -6.79
C LYS A 49 -4.11 16.34 -5.30
N GLN A 50 -4.89 15.69 -4.45
CA GLN A 50 -4.83 15.77 -3.00
C GLN A 50 -4.14 14.54 -2.40
N GLN A 51 -3.58 14.73 -1.20
CA GLN A 51 -3.13 13.62 -0.37
C GLN A 51 -4.34 12.82 0.10
N LEU A 52 -4.19 11.50 0.16
CA LEU A 52 -5.21 10.59 0.67
C LEU A 52 -4.67 9.84 1.89
N ASP A 53 -5.16 10.22 3.08
CA ASP A 53 -4.90 9.46 4.30
C ASP A 53 -5.81 8.23 4.34
N LEU A 54 -5.23 7.03 4.18
CA LEU A 54 -6.00 5.78 4.20
C LEU A 54 -6.66 5.53 5.56
N SER A 55 -6.13 6.09 6.64
CA SER A 55 -6.72 5.98 7.98
C SER A 55 -8.03 6.75 8.14
N SER A 56 -8.34 7.66 7.22
CA SER A 56 -9.61 8.39 7.19
C SER A 56 -10.77 7.61 6.56
N LEU A 57 -10.49 6.48 5.89
CA LEU A 57 -11.49 5.69 5.18
C LEU A 57 -12.16 4.70 6.13
N ALA A 58 -13.49 4.77 6.24
CA ALA A 58 -14.25 3.97 7.21
C ALA A 58 -14.14 2.45 7.05
N PHE A 59 -13.74 1.96 5.87
CA PHE A 59 -13.56 0.53 5.57
C PHE A 59 -12.11 0.04 5.77
N ILE A 60 -11.20 0.95 6.15
CA ILE A 60 -9.82 0.63 6.52
C ILE A 60 -9.73 0.40 8.02
N GLU A 61 -9.27 -0.78 8.42
CA GLU A 61 -8.94 -1.12 9.80
C GLU A 61 -7.42 -0.98 9.99
N LEU A 62 -6.99 -0.12 10.91
CA LEU A 62 -5.58 0.05 11.24
C LEU A 62 -5.12 -1.05 12.18
N VAL A 63 -4.15 -1.86 11.76
CA VAL A 63 -3.54 -2.88 12.64
C VAL A 63 -2.48 -2.23 13.51
N ASN A 64 -1.52 -1.53 12.90
CA ASN A 64 -0.38 -0.96 13.63
C ASN A 64 0.28 0.26 12.95
N CYS A 65 -0.21 0.73 11.80
CA CYS A 65 0.37 1.87 11.09
C CYS A 65 -0.70 2.73 10.39
N LYS A 66 -0.26 3.89 9.89
CA LYS A 66 -1.02 4.76 8.97
C LYS A 66 -0.22 4.98 7.69
N LEU A 67 -0.93 5.17 6.58
CA LEU A 67 -0.34 5.44 5.28
C LEU A 67 -1.08 6.58 4.57
N VAL A 68 -0.33 7.58 4.12
CA VAL A 68 -0.84 8.68 3.29
C VAL A 68 -0.33 8.49 1.87
N LEU A 69 -1.22 8.45 0.89
CA LEU A 69 -0.86 8.40 -0.53
C LEU A 69 -0.77 9.82 -1.10
N GLN A 70 0.29 10.12 -1.85
CA GLN A 70 0.46 11.42 -2.47
C GLN A 70 1.25 11.36 -3.77
N LEU A 71 0.97 12.31 -4.68
CA LEU A 71 1.72 12.44 -5.92
C LEU A 71 3.12 13.01 -5.67
N SER A 72 4.10 12.48 -6.40
CA SER A 72 5.47 12.97 -6.47
C SER A 72 5.92 13.09 -7.92
N SER A 73 7.01 13.83 -8.15
CA SER A 73 7.64 13.92 -9.47
C SER A 73 8.41 12.65 -9.85
N ASN A 74 8.77 11.82 -8.88
CA ASN A 74 9.44 10.54 -9.05
C ASN A 74 8.75 9.47 -8.20
N ASP A 75 8.96 8.20 -8.54
CA ASP A 75 8.51 7.07 -7.72
C ASP A 75 9.47 6.87 -6.55
N ASN A 76 9.17 7.48 -5.40
CA ASN A 76 9.97 7.35 -4.18
C ASN A 76 9.54 6.16 -3.32
N GLY A 77 8.37 5.58 -3.61
CA GLY A 77 7.82 4.43 -2.89
C GLY A 77 7.28 4.79 -1.51
N ILE A 78 7.39 3.85 -0.57
CA ILE A 78 6.97 4.07 0.83
C ILE A 78 8.12 4.67 1.63
N LEU A 79 7.86 5.80 2.27
CA LEU A 79 8.82 6.52 3.11
C LEU A 79 8.33 6.60 4.55
N LYS A 80 9.27 6.55 5.50
CA LYS A 80 9.03 6.84 6.91
C LYS A 80 8.86 8.33 7.10
N THR A 81 7.98 8.70 8.02
CA THR A 81 7.89 10.07 8.52
C THR A 81 8.61 10.20 9.86
N ASP A 82 8.71 11.43 10.37
CA ASP A 82 9.19 11.68 11.73
C ASP A 82 8.23 11.13 12.80
N GLU A 83 6.96 10.87 12.43
CA GLU A 83 5.98 10.30 13.34
C GLU A 83 6.04 8.76 13.35
N PRO A 84 6.13 8.12 14.52
CA PRO A 84 6.21 6.66 14.61
C PRO A 84 5.02 5.96 13.94
N ASN A 85 5.32 4.92 13.15
CA ASN A 85 4.34 4.12 12.42
C ASN A 85 3.44 4.91 11.46
N GLN A 86 3.91 6.08 11.00
CA GLN A 86 3.28 6.84 9.94
C GLN A 86 4.20 6.89 8.73
N PHE A 87 3.60 6.65 7.57
CA PHE A 87 4.31 6.50 6.32
C PHE A 87 3.62 7.31 5.22
N THR A 88 4.40 7.72 4.23
CA THR A 88 3.87 8.24 2.96
C THR A 88 4.16 7.24 1.85
N CYS A 89 3.27 7.15 0.86
CA CYS A 89 3.55 6.50 -0.41
C CYS A 89 3.54 7.58 -1.49
N GLU A 90 4.71 7.79 -2.08
CA GLU A 90 4.99 8.89 -3.00
C GLU A 90 5.30 8.34 -4.38
N LEU A 91 4.32 8.44 -5.27
CA LEU A 91 4.41 7.88 -6.61
C LEU A 91 4.02 8.91 -7.67
N THR A 92 4.49 8.68 -8.88
CA THR A 92 4.03 9.40 -10.06
C THR A 92 2.58 9.05 -10.40
N GLU A 93 1.94 9.90 -11.20
CA GLU A 93 0.58 9.63 -11.69
C GLU A 93 0.50 8.33 -12.53
N GLU A 94 1.54 8.03 -13.31
CA GLU A 94 1.61 6.81 -14.11
C GLU A 94 1.60 5.57 -13.21
N THR A 95 2.45 5.56 -12.19
CA THR A 95 2.60 4.43 -11.28
C THR A 95 1.36 4.24 -10.41
N PHE A 96 0.68 5.30 -9.97
CA PHE A 96 -0.63 5.15 -9.30
C PHE A 96 -1.70 4.53 -10.21
N LYS A 97 -1.75 4.91 -11.50
CA LYS A 97 -2.69 4.28 -12.45
C LYS A 97 -2.37 2.79 -12.61
N ALA A 98 -1.10 2.44 -12.73
CA ALA A 98 -0.67 1.04 -12.79
C ALA A 98 -1.06 0.28 -11.50
N ALA A 99 -0.82 0.88 -10.32
CA ALA A 99 -1.20 0.31 -9.03
C ALA A 99 -2.71 0.06 -8.92
N ILE A 100 -3.55 0.99 -9.40
CA ILE A 100 -5.01 0.82 -9.44
C ILE A 100 -5.39 -0.40 -10.29
N GLU A 101 -4.78 -0.56 -11.47
CA GLU A 101 -5.07 -1.72 -12.33
C GLU A 101 -4.58 -3.04 -11.71
N LEU A 102 -3.42 -3.02 -11.05
CA LEU A 102 -2.92 -4.16 -10.27
C LEU A 102 -3.89 -4.54 -9.16
N MET A 103 -4.41 -3.58 -8.39
CA MET A 103 -5.40 -3.85 -7.33
C MET A 103 -6.67 -4.50 -7.89
N LYS A 104 -7.21 -3.99 -9.01
CA LYS A 104 -8.41 -4.52 -9.65
C LYS A 104 -8.23 -5.95 -10.17
N ALA A 105 -7.01 -6.29 -10.58
CA ALA A 105 -6.68 -7.62 -11.12
C ALA A 105 -6.47 -8.69 -10.03
N VAL A 106 -6.35 -8.32 -8.75
CA VAL A 106 -6.20 -9.30 -7.66
C VAL A 106 -7.57 -9.85 -7.24
N ASP A 107 -7.87 -11.08 -7.66
CA ASP A 107 -8.98 -11.88 -7.12
C ASP A 107 -8.51 -12.84 -6.01
N SER A 108 -7.26 -13.28 -6.11
CA SER A 108 -6.56 -14.26 -5.29
C SER A 108 -5.05 -14.04 -5.42
N GLY A 109 -4.26 -14.48 -4.43
CA GLY A 109 -2.82 -14.21 -4.41
C GLY A 109 -2.51 -12.78 -3.95
N TYR A 110 -1.58 -12.10 -4.63
CA TYR A 110 -1.12 -10.76 -4.27
C TYR A 110 -0.51 -10.02 -5.46
N ASN A 111 -0.40 -8.70 -5.35
CA ASN A 111 0.42 -7.87 -6.23
C ASN A 111 1.28 -6.89 -5.40
N TRP A 112 2.51 -6.68 -5.85
CA TRP A 112 3.34 -5.56 -5.41
C TRP A 112 2.86 -4.30 -6.11
N LEU A 113 2.47 -3.30 -5.33
CA LEU A 113 2.05 -2.01 -5.85
C LEU A 113 3.25 -1.07 -6.04
N CYS A 114 4.28 -1.26 -5.22
CA CYS A 114 5.57 -0.60 -5.32
C CYS A 114 6.61 -1.39 -4.51
N ASP A 115 7.77 -1.65 -5.10
CA ASP A 115 8.91 -2.34 -4.50
C ASP A 115 10.21 -1.51 -4.58
N THR A 116 10.08 -0.25 -4.98
CA THR A 116 11.18 0.71 -5.08
C THR A 116 10.98 1.81 -4.05
N SER A 117 11.63 1.70 -2.90
CA SER A 117 11.67 2.80 -1.92
C SER A 117 13.05 2.95 -1.30
N GLU A 118 13.42 4.20 -0.98
CA GLU A 118 14.68 4.50 -0.29
C GLU A 118 14.73 3.92 1.13
N ASP A 119 13.57 3.84 1.81
CA ASP A 119 13.46 3.28 3.16
C ASP A 119 13.37 1.75 3.19
N ASN A 120 13.48 1.11 2.02
CA ASN A 120 13.37 -0.33 1.85
C ASN A 120 12.09 -0.89 2.51
N ILE A 121 10.93 -0.34 2.11
CA ILE A 121 9.60 -0.79 2.50
C ILE A 121 8.78 -1.07 1.24
N ASP A 122 8.36 -2.32 1.07
CA ASP A 122 7.52 -2.72 -0.05
C ASP A 122 6.04 -2.44 0.24
N PHE A 123 5.25 -2.21 -0.81
CA PHE A 123 3.79 -2.04 -0.74
C PHE A 123 3.07 -3.24 -1.37
N LEU A 124 2.37 -4.03 -0.54
CA LEU A 124 1.65 -5.23 -0.98
C LEU A 124 0.13 -5.05 -0.94
N TYR A 125 -0.54 -5.56 -1.97
CA TYR A 125 -1.99 -5.74 -2.00
C TYR A 125 -2.32 -7.23 -2.06
N SER A 126 -2.91 -7.78 -1.00
CA SER A 126 -3.14 -9.22 -0.87
C SER A 126 -4.42 -9.54 -0.09
N PRO A 127 -5.52 -9.99 -0.73
CA PRO A 127 -6.78 -10.27 -0.03
C PRO A 127 -6.61 -11.32 1.07
N GLY A 128 -5.77 -12.34 0.84
CA GLY A 128 -5.48 -13.41 1.81
C GLY A 128 -4.42 -13.06 2.85
N GLY A 129 -3.74 -11.91 2.74
CA GLY A 129 -2.65 -11.54 3.64
C GLY A 129 -1.42 -12.44 3.51
N THR A 130 -1.17 -13.02 2.34
CA THR A 130 0.04 -13.81 2.06
C THR A 130 0.78 -13.28 0.84
N TRP A 131 2.09 -13.49 0.82
CA TRP A 131 2.98 -13.26 -0.32
C TRP A 131 3.91 -14.45 -0.50
#